data_AF-A0A3D3R2U8-F1
#
_entry.id   AF-A0A3D3R2U8-F1
#
_cell.length_a   1.000
_cell.length_b   1.000
_cell.length_c   1.000
_cell.angle_alpha   90.00
_cell.angle_beta   90.00
_cell.angle_gamma   90.00
#
_symmetry.space_group_name_H-M   'P 1'
#
loop_
_entity.id
_entity.type
_entity.pdbx_description
1 polymer ?
#
loop_
_entity_poly.entity_id
_entity_poly.type
_entity_poly.pdbx_seq_one_letter_code
_entity_poly.pdbx_strand_id
1 'polypeptide(L)'
;MRSELLASVSFSLELADWLVLGLYLISMLAVGIYFSKRASQSADGFLIADRNLPWWVIGFSNVSTYSDAGGAWVWIFFFGGFMYLNKIAWISWSIWMPLVCIFWAKMWRRSQLVTTGELIEFRYSGKVAGWFRGFYGAYACLVWA
;
A
#
# COMPACT_ATOMS: atom_id res chain seq x y z
N MET A 1 18.32 -11.27 -36.58
CA MET A 1 18.40 -12.23 -35.46
C MET A 1 17.77 -11.76 -34.13
N ARG A 2 17.56 -10.45 -33.87
CA ARG A 2 16.78 -9.96 -32.71
C ARG A 2 15.27 -9.80 -32.98
N SER A 3 14.86 -9.67 -34.25
CA SER A 3 13.46 -9.44 -34.65
C SER A 3 12.56 -10.68 -34.56
N GLU A 4 13.12 -11.88 -34.66
CA GLU A 4 12.35 -13.14 -34.63
C GLU A 4 12.03 -13.62 -33.20
N LEU A 5 12.87 -13.27 -32.23
CA LEU A 5 12.62 -13.61 -30.81
C LEU A 5 11.42 -12.85 -30.24
N LEU A 6 11.15 -11.63 -30.69
CA LEU A 6 10.00 -10.82 -30.26
C LEU A 6 8.68 -11.26 -30.89
N ALA A 7 8.70 -12.00 -32.01
CA ALA A 7 7.51 -12.45 -32.72
C ALA A 7 6.93 -13.77 -32.16
N SER A 8 7.68 -14.48 -31.31
CA SER A 8 7.29 -15.80 -30.78
C SER A 8 6.45 -15.76 -29.49
N VAL A 9 6.28 -14.59 -28.86
CA VAL A 9 5.44 -14.45 -27.67
C VAL A 9 4.05 -13.97 -28.10
N SER A 10 3.26 -14.90 -28.64
CA SER A 10 1.83 -14.67 -28.85
C SER A 10 1.09 -14.93 -27.53
N PHE A 11 0.83 -13.87 -26.77
CA PHE A 11 -0.09 -13.93 -25.62
C PHE A 11 -1.53 -14.10 -26.13
N SER A 12 -1.90 -15.32 -26.48
CA SER A 12 -3.30 -15.66 -26.72
C SER A 12 -3.95 -15.94 -25.37
N LEU A 13 -4.71 -14.97 -24.85
CA LEU A 13 -5.53 -15.18 -23.65
C LEU A 13 -6.68 -16.12 -24.01
N GLU A 14 -6.75 -17.25 -23.31
CA GLU A 14 -7.85 -18.18 -23.49
C GLU A 14 -9.13 -17.63 -22.84
N LEU A 15 -10.29 -18.14 -23.25
CA LEU A 15 -11.58 -17.75 -22.67
C LEU A 15 -11.61 -17.98 -21.14
N ALA A 16 -10.87 -18.98 -20.66
CA ALA A 16 -10.71 -19.26 -19.24
C ALA A 16 -10.01 -18.11 -18.49
N ASP A 17 -8.99 -17.48 -19.09
CA ASP A 17 -8.27 -16.36 -18.47
C ASP A 17 -9.18 -15.15 -18.27
N TRP A 18 -10.02 -14.86 -19.27
CA TRP A 18 -11.02 -13.79 -19.19
C TRP A 18 -12.08 -14.06 -18.13
N LEU A 19 -12.50 -15.32 -17.97
CA LEU A 19 -13.44 -15.71 -16.92
C LEU A 19 -12.85 -15.53 -15.52
N VAL A 20 -11.59 -15.94 -15.31
CA VAL A 20 -10.89 -15.76 -14.03
C VAL A 20 -10.72 -14.27 -13.71
N LEU A 21 -10.33 -13.46 -14.70
CA LEU A 21 -10.17 -12.02 -14.54
C LEU A 21 -11.50 -11.33 -14.23
N GLY A 22 -12.58 -11.70 -14.93
CA GLY A 22 -13.92 -11.20 -14.67
C GLY A 22 -14.40 -11.56 -13.27
N LEU A 23 -14.23 -12.81 -12.85
CA LEU A 23 -14.58 -13.27 -11.50
C LEU A 23 -13.79 -12.52 -10.43
N TYR A 24 -12.49 -12.33 -10.63
CA TYR A 24 -11.63 -11.57 -9.72
C TYR A 24 -12.11 -10.13 -9.55
N LEU A 25 -12.37 -9.41 -10.65
CA LEU A 25 -12.86 -8.02 -10.61
C LEU A 25 -14.21 -7.92 -9.90
N ILE A 26 -15.14 -8.82 -10.21
CA ILE A 26 -16.45 -8.86 -9.56
C ILE A 26 -16.31 -9.13 -8.06
N SER A 27 -15.44 -10.07 -7.67
CA SER A 27 -15.20 -10.39 -6.25
C SER A 27 -14.62 -9.19 -5.50
N MET A 28 -13.67 -8.48 -6.09
CA MET A 28 -13.09 -7.25 -5.54
C MET A 28 -14.14 -6.15 -5.35
N LEU A 29 -14.98 -5.92 -6.37
CA LEU A 29 -16.07 -4.95 -6.28
C LEU A 29 -17.11 -5.34 -5.24
N ALA A 30 -17.48 -6.62 -5.16
CA ALA A 30 -18.44 -7.12 -4.18
C ALA A 30 -17.95 -6.91 -2.75
N VAL A 31 -16.68 -7.21 -2.46
CA VAL A 31 -16.05 -6.95 -1.16
C VAL A 31 -16.04 -5.45 -0.86
N GLY A 32 -15.64 -4.61 -1.83
CA GLY A 32 -15.63 -3.15 -1.69
C GLY A 32 -17.01 -2.57 -1.34
N ILE A 33 -18.06 -3.00 -2.06
CA ILE A 33 -19.44 -2.54 -1.81
C ILE A 33 -19.95 -3.04 -0.46
N TYR A 34 -19.66 -4.29 -0.10
CA TYR A 34 -20.06 -4.87 1.17
C TYR A 34 -19.50 -4.08 2.37
N PHE A 35 -18.21 -3.74 2.33
CA PHE A 35 -17.57 -2.98 3.40
C PHE A 35 -17.79 -1.46 3.29
N SER A 36 -18.15 -0.93 2.12
CA SER A 36 -18.45 0.50 1.91
C SER A 36 -19.55 0.99 2.84
N LYS A 37 -20.65 0.23 3.00
CA LYS A 37 -21.75 0.62 3.91
C LYS A 37 -21.32 0.76 5.37
N ARG A 38 -20.31 0.01 5.81
CA ARG A 38 -19.78 0.05 7.17
C ARG A 38 -18.75 1.17 7.32
N ALA A 39 -17.88 1.33 6.34
CA ALA A 39 -16.85 2.36 6.33
C ALA A 39 -17.45 3.78 6.23
N SER A 40 -18.59 3.96 5.56
CA SER A 40 -19.25 5.26 5.41
C SER A 40 -20.01 5.76 6.65
N GLN A 41 -20.05 4.99 7.75
CA GLN A 41 -20.81 5.39 8.95
C GLN A 41 -20.10 6.46 9.78
N SER A 42 -18.77 6.54 9.73
CA SER A 42 -17.98 7.55 10.44
C SER A 42 -16.64 7.78 9.75
N ALA A 43 -16.06 8.98 9.91
CA ALA A 43 -14.72 9.28 9.39
C ALA A 43 -13.64 8.35 9.97
N ASP A 44 -13.78 7.99 11.26
CA ASP A 44 -12.91 7.02 11.93
C ASP A 44 -13.13 5.59 11.41
N GLY A 45 -14.37 5.22 11.10
CA GLY A 45 -14.71 3.95 10.47
C GLY A 45 -14.11 3.81 9.07
N PHE A 46 -13.98 4.92 8.34
CA PHE A 46 -13.33 4.95 7.03
C PHE A 46 -11.80 4.89 7.11
N LEU A 47 -11.18 5.66 8.02
CA LEU A 47 -9.72 5.80 8.06
C LEU A 47 -9.01 4.76 8.93
N ILE A 48 -9.63 4.34 10.06
CA ILE A 48 -9.02 3.44 11.05
C ILE A 48 -9.88 2.21 11.37
N ALA A 49 -11.01 2.03 10.69
CA ALA A 49 -11.95 0.92 10.89
C ALA A 49 -12.29 0.71 12.38
N ASP A 50 -12.58 1.80 13.08
CA ASP A 50 -12.90 1.86 14.52
C ASP A 50 -11.84 1.21 15.43
N ARG A 51 -10.60 1.06 14.96
CA ARG A 51 -9.50 0.35 15.65
C ARG A 51 -9.85 -1.10 16.04
N ASN A 52 -10.86 -1.70 15.41
CA ASN A 52 -11.38 -3.02 15.74
C ASN A 52 -10.92 -4.11 14.74
N LEU A 53 -9.82 -3.86 14.02
CA LEU A 53 -9.23 -4.83 13.11
C LEU A 53 -8.35 -5.82 13.87
N PRO A 54 -8.47 -7.13 13.59
CA PRO A 54 -7.59 -8.10 14.21
C PRO A 54 -6.17 -7.99 13.62
N TRP A 55 -5.16 -8.33 14.42
CA TRP A 55 -3.74 -8.10 14.10
C TRP A 55 -3.30 -8.73 12.78
N TRP A 56 -3.85 -9.89 12.41
CA TRP A 56 -3.50 -10.60 11.18
C TRP A 56 -3.97 -9.83 9.94
N VAL A 57 -5.18 -9.26 9.97
CA VAL A 57 -5.69 -8.42 8.86
C VAL A 57 -4.82 -7.18 8.67
N ILE A 58 -4.40 -6.55 9.77
CA ILE A 58 -3.49 -5.39 9.72
C ILE A 58 -2.15 -5.80 9.10
N GLY A 59 -1.60 -6.96 9.48
CA GLY A 59 -0.37 -7.50 8.92
C GLY A 59 -0.47 -7.76 7.41
N PHE A 60 -1.53 -8.45 6.97
CA PHE A 60 -1.77 -8.73 5.55
C PHE A 60 -1.98 -7.44 4.75
N SER A 61 -2.73 -6.48 5.28
CA SER A 61 -2.91 -5.17 4.64
C SER A 61 -1.57 -4.47 4.45
N ASN A 62 -0.72 -4.44 5.47
CA ASN A 62 0.58 -3.78 5.38
C ASN A 62 1.49 -4.43 4.33
N VAL A 63 1.55 -5.77 4.29
CA VAL A 63 2.33 -6.50 3.27
C VAL A 63 1.77 -6.26 1.87
N SER A 64 0.45 -6.23 1.73
CA SER A 64 -0.21 -5.93 0.46
C SER A 64 0.09 -4.52 -0.03
N THR A 65 0.14 -3.51 0.85
CA THR A 65 0.47 -2.12 0.48
C THR A 65 1.90 -1.99 -0.05
N TYR A 66 2.84 -2.78 0.47
CA TYR A 66 4.24 -2.79 -0.01
C TYR A 66 4.46 -3.63 -1.27
N SER A 67 3.50 -4.50 -1.60
CA SER A 67 3.59 -5.42 -2.73
C SER A 67 2.71 -4.93 -3.86
N ASP A 68 3.15 -3.87 -4.54
CA ASP A 68 2.46 -3.28 -5.68
C ASP A 68 3.00 -3.83 -7.01
N ALA A 69 2.31 -3.49 -8.11
CA ALA A 69 2.73 -3.88 -9.45
C ALA A 69 4.13 -3.33 -9.82
N GLY A 70 4.53 -2.18 -9.27
CA GLY A 70 5.87 -1.61 -9.44
C GLY A 70 6.96 -2.52 -8.87
N GLY A 71 6.71 -3.16 -7.73
CA GLY A 71 7.58 -4.21 -7.20
C GLY A 71 7.79 -5.33 -8.22
N ALA A 72 6.73 -5.86 -8.82
CA ALA A 72 6.80 -6.94 -9.82
C ALA A 72 7.63 -6.54 -11.05
N TRP A 73 7.55 -5.28 -11.51
CA TRP A 73 8.42 -4.76 -12.57
C TRP A 73 9.89 -4.81 -12.19
N VAL A 74 10.24 -4.38 -10.96
CA VAL A 74 11.62 -4.47 -10.46
C VAL A 74 12.07 -5.93 -10.43
N TRP A 75 11.22 -6.88 -10.00
CA TRP A 75 11.60 -8.30 -10.05
C TRP A 75 11.89 -8.77 -11.48
N ILE A 76 11.06 -8.39 -12.46
CA ILE A 76 11.24 -8.71 -13.89
C ILE A 76 12.57 -8.15 -14.44
N PHE A 77 12.89 -6.89 -14.15
CA PHE A 77 14.16 -6.27 -14.57
C PHE A 77 15.39 -6.87 -13.88
N PHE A 78 15.23 -7.40 -12.67
CA PHE A 78 16.31 -7.89 -11.84
C PHE A 78 16.46 -9.42 -11.86
N PHE A 79 15.78 -10.16 -12.76
CA PHE A 79 15.94 -11.63 -12.93
C PHE A 79 17.38 -12.09 -13.25
N GLY A 80 18.33 -11.18 -13.44
CA GLY A 80 19.77 -11.46 -13.54
C GLY A 80 20.56 -11.25 -12.24
N GLY A 81 21.89 -11.07 -12.36
CA GLY A 81 22.82 -10.97 -11.21
C GLY A 81 22.54 -9.86 -10.19
N PHE A 82 21.65 -8.91 -10.49
CA PHE A 82 21.25 -7.84 -9.59
C PHE A 82 20.15 -8.24 -8.59
N MET A 83 19.56 -9.43 -8.70
CA MET A 83 18.58 -9.96 -7.73
C MET A 83 19.10 -9.93 -6.29
N TYR A 84 20.40 -10.20 -6.11
CA TYR A 84 21.06 -10.17 -4.80
C TYR A 84 21.15 -8.75 -4.22
N LEU A 85 21.37 -7.72 -5.07
CA LEU A 85 21.39 -6.32 -4.60
C LEU A 85 20.01 -5.87 -4.14
N ASN A 86 18.94 -6.28 -4.82
CA ASN A 86 17.58 -6.02 -4.37
C ASN A 86 17.34 -6.67 -3.00
N LYS A 87 17.68 -7.96 -2.83
CA LYS A 87 17.55 -8.67 -1.55
C LYS A 87 18.32 -8.00 -0.39
N ILE A 88 19.50 -7.46 -0.65
CA ILE A 88 20.29 -6.73 0.35
C ILE A 88 19.60 -5.43 0.77
N ALA A 89 18.97 -4.70 -0.16
CA ALA A 89 18.21 -3.50 0.17
C ALA A 89 17.01 -3.79 1.10
N TRP A 90 16.35 -4.95 0.93
CA TRP A 90 15.21 -5.36 1.77
C TRP A 90 15.60 -5.90 3.16
N ILE A 91 16.85 -6.29 3.38
CA ILE A 91 17.35 -6.72 4.71
C ILE A 91 17.22 -5.59 5.74
N SER A 92 17.57 -4.36 5.36
CA SER A 92 17.42 -3.17 6.22
C SER A 92 15.97 -2.99 6.67
N TRP A 93 15.03 -3.34 5.80
CA TRP A 93 13.60 -3.20 6.07
C TRP A 93 13.11 -4.20 7.12
N SER A 94 13.65 -5.42 7.10
CA SER A 94 13.38 -6.47 8.11
C SER A 94 13.86 -6.08 9.51
N ILE A 95 14.92 -5.27 9.61
CA ILE A 95 15.45 -4.78 10.88
C ILE A 95 14.69 -3.53 11.34
N TRP A 96 14.39 -2.59 10.43
CA TRP A 96 13.81 -1.30 10.78
C TRP A 96 12.32 -1.38 11.15
N MET A 97 11.53 -2.20 10.46
CA MET A 97 10.07 -2.32 10.70
C MET A 97 9.70 -2.75 12.14
N PRO A 98 10.32 -3.79 12.73
CA PRO A 98 10.08 -4.15 14.12
C PRO A 98 10.47 -3.04 15.11
N LEU A 99 11.57 -2.33 14.85
CA LEU A 99 12.04 -1.25 15.71
C LEU A 99 11.02 -0.10 15.75
N VAL A 100 10.51 0.32 14.59
CA VAL A 100 9.46 1.35 14.51
C VAL A 100 8.20 0.89 15.26
N CYS A 101 7.82 -0.39 15.15
CA CYS A 101 6.70 -0.92 15.91
C CYS A 101 6.93 -0.82 17.43
N ILE A 102 8.09 -1.21 17.92
CA ILE A 102 8.39 -1.20 19.37
C ILE A 102 8.47 0.22 19.93
N PHE A 103 9.18 1.12 19.26
CA PHE A 103 9.41 2.48 19.76
C PHE A 103 8.23 3.41 19.46
N TRP A 104 7.73 3.40 18.22
CA TRP A 104 6.77 4.38 17.73
C TRP A 104 5.32 4.00 17.99
N ALA A 105 4.97 2.70 18.01
CA ALA A 105 3.57 2.31 18.14
C ALA A 105 2.93 2.75 19.47
N LYS A 106 3.71 2.78 20.56
CA LYS A 106 3.24 3.28 21.86
C LYS A 106 2.94 4.77 21.82
N MET A 107 3.79 5.56 21.16
CA MET A 107 3.59 7.00 21.00
C MET A 107 2.37 7.28 20.12
N TRP A 108 2.27 6.61 18.98
CA TRP A 108 1.15 6.76 18.05
C TRP A 108 -0.19 6.42 18.69
N ARG A 109 -0.24 5.35 19.50
CA ARG A 109 -1.46 4.93 20.20
C ARG A 109 -1.90 5.93 21.27
N ARG A 110 -0.96 6.66 21.88
CA ARG A 110 -1.26 7.71 22.86
C ARG A 110 -1.78 8.99 22.23
N SER A 111 -1.29 9.34 21.04
CA SER A 111 -1.69 10.59 20.39
C SER A 111 -3.11 10.57 19.82
N GLN A 112 -3.72 9.38 19.66
CA GLN A 112 -5.07 9.19 19.08
C GLN A 112 -5.28 9.82 17.69
N LEU A 113 -4.20 10.26 17.03
CA LEU A 113 -4.21 10.85 15.71
C LEU A 113 -4.55 9.81 14.65
N VAL A 114 -5.18 10.27 13.57
CA VAL A 114 -5.68 9.43 12.48
C VAL A 114 -4.77 9.57 11.26
N THR A 115 -4.29 10.79 10.99
CA THR A 115 -3.46 11.07 9.80
C THR A 115 -2.03 11.47 10.15
N THR A 116 -1.08 11.16 9.27
CA THR A 116 0.31 11.63 9.42
C THR A 116 0.41 13.14 9.37
N GLY A 117 -0.48 13.81 8.62
CA GLY A 117 -0.58 15.27 8.59
C GLY A 117 -0.97 15.88 9.94
N GLU A 118 -1.86 15.22 10.69
CA GLU A 118 -2.19 15.62 12.07
C GLU A 118 -1.00 15.53 13.01
N LEU A 119 -0.12 14.55 12.81
CA LEU A 119 1.08 14.43 13.63
C LEU A 119 2.00 15.65 13.44
N ILE A 120 2.16 16.11 12.20
CA ILE A 120 2.99 17.28 11.88
C ILE A 120 2.37 18.54 12.50
N GLU A 121 1.06 18.70 12.35
CA GLU A 121 0.32 19.82 12.93
C GLU A 121 0.41 19.82 14.47
N PHE A 122 0.25 18.65 15.10
CA PHE A 122 0.39 18.48 16.55
C PHE A 122 1.82 18.74 17.04
N ARG A 123 2.84 18.31 16.29
CA ARG A 123 4.25 18.41 16.71
C ARG A 123 4.82 19.81 16.58
N TYR A 124 4.48 20.52 15.50
CA TYR A 124 5.08 21.81 15.15
C TYR A 124 4.18 23.00 15.46
N SER A 125 2.86 22.79 15.55
CA SER A 125 1.84 23.80 15.85
C SER A 125 1.82 25.04 14.92
N GLY A 126 0.64 25.61 14.70
CA GLY A 126 0.47 26.89 14.02
C GLY A 126 -0.03 26.82 12.56
N LYS A 127 -0.38 28.00 12.02
CA LYS A 127 -1.04 28.16 10.70
C LYS A 127 -0.24 27.57 9.53
N VAL A 128 1.09 27.64 9.60
CA VAL A 128 1.97 27.10 8.54
C VAL A 128 1.90 25.58 8.51
N ALA A 129 1.81 24.91 9.68
CA ALA A 129 1.70 23.46 9.76
C ALA A 129 0.36 22.96 9.22
N GLY A 130 -0.74 23.69 9.46
CA GLY A 130 -2.06 23.39 8.86
C GLY A 130 -2.06 23.51 7.34
N TRP A 131 -1.40 24.54 6.79
CA TRP A 131 -1.21 24.67 5.34
C TRP A 131 -0.37 23.53 4.76
N PHE A 132 0.72 23.16 5.44
CA PHE A 132 1.57 22.05 5.04
C PHE A 132 0.83 20.71 5.06
N ARG A 133 -0.05 20.48 6.04
CA ARG A 133 -0.92 19.30 6.07
C ARG A 133 -1.77 19.19 4.80
N GLY A 134 -2.40 20.29 4.38
CA GLY A 134 -3.20 20.32 3.15
C GLY A 134 -2.35 20.03 1.89
N PHE A 135 -1.19 20.68 1.79
CA PHE A 135 -0.24 20.45 0.70
C PHE A 135 0.27 19.00 0.66
N TYR A 136 0.68 18.46 1.81
CA TYR A 136 1.18 17.09 1.93
C TYR A 136 0.11 16.07 1.52
N GLY A 137 -1.14 16.28 1.93
CA GLY A 137 -2.26 15.43 1.49
C GLY A 137 -2.44 15.46 -0.03
N ALA A 138 -2.45 16.65 -0.64
CA ALA A 138 -2.57 16.79 -2.09
C ALA A 138 -1.38 16.15 -2.84
N TYR A 139 -0.16 16.36 -2.37
CA TYR A 139 1.05 15.78 -2.94
C TYR A 139 1.03 14.25 -2.85
N ALA A 140 0.69 13.69 -1.69
CA ALA A 140 0.62 12.25 -1.49
C ALA A 140 -0.41 11.60 -2.42
N CYS A 141 -1.59 12.21 -2.61
CA CYS A 141 -2.62 11.66 -3.47
C CYS A 141 -2.37 11.81 -4.98
N LEU A 142 -1.65 12.86 -5.41
CA LEU A 142 -1.49 13.15 -6.85
C LEU A 142 -0.14 12.72 -7.43
N VAL A 143 0.90 12.66 -6.61
CA VAL A 143 2.28 12.44 -7.08
C VAL A 143 2.82 11.07 -6.66
N TRP A 144 2.38 10.57 -5.50
CA TRP A 144 2.95 9.36 -4.89
C TRP A 144 2.05 8.12 -4.95
N ALA A 145 0.73 8.29 -5.07
CA ALA A 145 -0.23 7.20 -5.25
C ALA A 145 -0.09 6.52 -6.62
#